data_AF-U1XYJ5-F1
#
_entry.id   AF-U1XYJ5-F1
#
_cell.length_a   1.000
_cell.length_b   1.000
_cell.length_c   1.000
_cell.angle_alpha   90.00
_cell.angle_beta   90.00
_cell.angle_gamma   90.00
#
_symmetry.space_group_name_H-M   'P 1'
#
loop_
_entity.id
_entity.type
_entity.pdbx_description
1 polymer ?
#
loop_
_entity_poly.entity_id
_entity_poly.type
_entity_poly.pdbx_seq_one_letter_code
_entity_poly.pdbx_strand_id
1 'polypeptide(L)'
;MNFQNDEVDVTFPSVLGKQWHEAVRKVLSIAKPEHRQSLLDELEGQLRNPGKHIANPPGYLHSLRVGLESGRVQLAYAQSIASQREQNRHAQDAVQEHIKALNTNLTTILPPMTKEEAFAQLRQQVQAMRKMP
;
A
#
# COMPACT_ATOMS: atom_id res chain seq x y z
N MET A 1 12.92 28.55 12.72
CA MET A 1 12.66 27.18 13.22
C MET A 1 12.48 26.29 12.01
N ASN A 2 13.51 25.50 11.66
CA ASN A 2 13.39 24.46 10.64
C ASN A 2 12.57 23.33 11.26
N PHE A 3 11.30 23.21 10.87
CA PHE A 3 10.55 21.98 11.07
C PHE A 3 11.12 20.97 10.08
N GLN A 4 12.20 20.29 10.47
CA GLN A 4 12.49 18.98 9.91
C GLN A 4 11.25 18.15 10.18
N ASN A 5 10.39 18.05 9.16
CA ASN A 5 9.39 17.01 9.10
C ASN A 5 10.18 15.71 9.17
N ASP A 6 10.29 15.13 10.36
CA ASP A 6 10.39 13.68 10.47
C ASP A 6 9.18 13.16 9.69
N GLU A 7 9.41 12.89 8.41
CA GLU A 7 8.45 12.33 7.48
C GLU A 7 8.28 10.88 7.93
N VAL A 8 7.58 10.73 9.06
CA VAL A 8 7.05 9.44 9.50
C VAL A 8 6.19 8.99 8.35
N ASP A 9 6.65 7.96 7.65
CA ASP A 9 5.94 7.33 6.56
C ASP A 9 4.60 6.80 7.10
N VAL A 10 3.55 7.60 6.93
CA VAL A 10 2.21 7.31 7.43
C VAL A 10 1.36 6.79 6.29
N THR A 11 0.72 5.65 6.53
CA THR A 11 -0.22 5.07 5.57
C THR A 11 -1.61 5.69 5.78
N PHE A 12 -2.08 6.42 4.78
CA PHE A 12 -3.41 7.05 4.81
C PHE A 12 -4.52 6.00 4.63
N PRO A 13 -5.67 6.16 5.33
CA PRO A 13 -6.82 5.28 5.17
C PRO A 13 -7.30 5.24 3.73
N SER A 14 -7.45 4.04 3.18
CA SER A 14 -7.89 3.83 1.79
C SER A 14 -9.30 4.38 1.50
N VAL A 15 -10.16 4.42 2.52
CA VAL A 15 -11.55 4.91 2.45
C VAL A 15 -11.67 6.42 2.67
N LEU A 16 -10.57 7.11 3.01
CA LEU A 16 -10.59 8.55 3.22
C LEU A 16 -10.59 9.28 1.87
N GLY A 17 -11.58 10.14 1.66
CA GLY A 17 -11.61 11.00 0.48
C GLY A 17 -10.41 11.95 0.42
N LYS A 18 -9.80 12.11 -0.76
CA LYS A 18 -8.60 12.95 -0.97
C LYS A 18 -8.75 14.39 -0.49
N GLN A 19 -9.97 14.95 -0.53
CA GLN A 19 -10.28 16.28 -0.02
C GLN A 19 -9.93 16.49 1.46
N TRP A 20 -9.86 15.41 2.23
CA TRP A 20 -9.55 15.47 3.67
C TRP A 20 -8.08 15.29 4.00
N HIS A 21 -7.25 14.88 3.03
CA HIS A 21 -5.85 14.49 3.29
C HIS A 21 -5.04 15.65 3.89
N GLU A 22 -5.16 16.86 3.34
CA GLU A 22 -4.41 18.01 3.84
C GLU A 22 -4.81 18.36 5.29
N ALA A 23 -6.11 18.37 5.58
CA ALA A 23 -6.62 18.65 6.92
C ALA A 23 -6.21 17.57 7.93
N VAL A 24 -6.23 16.29 7.53
CA VAL A 24 -5.72 15.19 8.35
C VAL A 24 -4.22 15.33 8.63
N ARG A 25 -3.40 15.69 7.63
CA ARG A 25 -1.96 15.97 7.83
C ARG A 25 -1.73 17.05 8.88
N LYS A 26 -2.52 18.13 8.85
CA LYS A 26 -2.46 19.21 9.84
C LYS A 26 -2.81 18.73 11.25
N VAL A 27 -3.72 17.79 11.41
CA VAL A 27 -4.02 17.21 12.73
C VAL A 27 -2.87 16.33 13.22
N LEU A 28 -2.31 15.50 12.33
CA LEU A 28 -1.21 14.58 12.66
C LEU A 28 0.11 15.30 12.98
N SER A 29 0.38 16.46 12.39
CA SER A 29 1.59 17.23 12.70
C SER A 29 1.65 17.70 14.16
N ILE A 30 0.49 17.83 14.80
CA ILE A 30 0.33 18.23 16.21
C ILE A 30 0.16 16.99 17.12
N ALA A 31 0.02 15.79 16.55
CA ALA A 31 -0.03 14.56 17.33
C ALA A 31 1.40 14.08 17.67
N LYS A 32 1.54 13.45 18.84
CA LYS A 32 2.79 12.76 19.20
C LYS A 32 3.15 11.72 18.11
N PRO A 33 4.41 11.66 17.65
CA PRO A 33 4.83 10.78 16.55
C PRO A 33 4.37 9.32 16.70
N GLU A 34 4.51 8.76 17.91
CA GLU A 34 4.14 7.40 18.27
C GLU A 34 2.64 7.09 18.14
N HIS A 35 1.78 8.11 18.13
CA HIS A 35 0.33 7.95 18.00
C HIS A 35 -0.18 8.11 16.57
N ARG A 36 0.62 8.69 15.66
CA ARG A 36 0.14 9.12 14.34
C ARG A 36 -0.48 7.99 13.54
N GLN A 37 0.21 6.86 13.41
CA GLN A 37 -0.30 5.74 12.63
C GLN A 37 -1.50 5.07 13.33
N SER A 38 -1.44 4.88 14.65
CA SER A 38 -2.57 4.30 15.39
C SER A 38 -3.85 5.13 15.29
N LEU A 39 -3.72 6.47 15.26
CA LEU A 39 -4.85 7.38 15.04
C LEU A 39 -5.44 7.25 13.63
N LEU A 40 -4.60 7.05 12.61
CA LEU A 40 -5.07 6.78 11.24
C LEU A 40 -5.73 5.41 11.11
N ASP A 41 -5.16 4.39 11.75
CA ASP A 41 -5.71 3.04 11.77
C ASP A 41 -7.08 3.02 12.49
N GLU A 42 -7.22 3.79 13.58
CA GLU A 42 -8.52 3.99 14.25
C GLU A 42 -9.53 4.69 13.32
N LEU A 43 -9.11 5.78 12.67
CA LEU A 43 -9.96 6.54 11.76
C LEU A 43 -10.47 5.65 10.62
N GLU A 44 -9.61 4.80 10.05
CA GLU A 44 -9.99 3.85 9.01
C GLU A 44 -11.07 2.89 9.48
N GLY A 45 -10.89 2.26 10.65
CA GLY A 45 -11.89 1.35 11.21
C GLY A 45 -13.23 2.03 11.46
N GLN A 46 -13.20 3.27 11.95
CA GLN A 46 -14.41 4.06 12.21
C GLN A 46 -15.12 4.49 10.92
N LEU A 47 -14.38 4.82 9.86
CA LEU A 47 -14.94 5.15 8.55
C LEU A 47 -15.54 3.92 7.83
N ARG A 48 -15.01 2.73 8.09
CA ARG A 48 -15.51 1.45 7.56
C ARG A 48 -16.73 0.93 8.32
N ASN A 49 -17.01 1.44 9.52
CA ASN A 49 -18.12 0.98 10.34
C ASN A 49 -19.48 1.39 9.73
N PRO A 50 -20.32 0.45 9.27
CA PRO A 50 -21.59 0.77 8.63
C PRO A 50 -22.62 1.39 9.59
N GLY A 51 -22.45 1.21 10.91
CA GLY A 51 -23.35 1.76 11.93
C GLY A 51 -23.09 3.23 12.25
N LYS A 52 -22.08 3.87 11.63
CA LYS A 52 -21.68 5.24 11.96
C LYS A 52 -21.27 6.01 10.72
N HIS A 53 -21.77 7.24 10.60
CA HIS A 53 -21.33 8.17 9.57
C HIS A 53 -20.47 9.28 10.19
N ILE A 54 -19.28 9.52 9.62
CA ILE A 54 -18.39 10.61 10.03
C ILE A 54 -18.35 11.65 8.92
N ALA A 55 -19.12 12.72 9.09
CA ALA A 55 -19.20 13.81 8.11
C ALA A 55 -17.92 14.66 8.04
N ASN A 56 -17.16 14.74 9.15
CA ASN A 56 -15.92 15.52 9.26
C ASN A 56 -14.78 14.66 9.85
N PRO A 57 -14.06 13.89 9.01
CA PRO A 57 -12.96 13.03 9.46
C PRO A 57 -11.83 13.78 10.20
N PRO A 58 -11.34 14.95 9.74
CA PRO A 58 -10.32 15.71 10.47
C PRO A 58 -10.76 16.14 11.87
N GLY A 59 -12.00 16.63 12.00
CA GLY A 59 -12.55 17.02 13.31
C GLY A 59 -12.65 15.85 14.27
N TYR A 60 -13.12 14.70 13.78
CA TYR A 60 -13.16 13.47 14.57
C TYR A 60 -11.76 12.99 14.99
N LEU A 61 -10.80 13.00 14.06
CA LEU A 61 -9.41 12.65 14.34
C LEU A 61 -8.77 13.57 15.39
N HIS A 62 -9.09 14.87 15.35
CA HIS A 62 -8.63 15.82 16.36
C HIS A 62 -9.14 15.45 17.76
N SER A 63 -10.43 15.15 17.90
CA SER A 63 -11.01 14.70 19.16
C SER A 63 -10.39 13.38 19.65
N LEU A 64 -10.15 12.43 18.75
CA LEU A 64 -9.45 11.18 19.08
C LEU A 64 -8.04 11.42 19.60
N ARG A 65 -7.25 12.26 18.92
CA ARG A 65 -5.90 12.63 19.35
C ARG A 65 -5.91 13.19 20.77
N VAL A 66 -6.78 14.17 21.04
CA VAL A 66 -6.88 14.79 22.37
C VAL A 66 -7.30 13.75 23.43
N GLY A 67 -8.26 12.88 23.11
CA GLY A 67 -8.71 11.82 23.99
C GLY A 67 -7.61 10.79 24.31
N LEU A 68 -6.86 10.38 23.29
CA LEU A 68 -5.79 9.40 23.42
C LEU A 68 -4.62 9.97 24.25
N GLU A 69 -4.15 11.17 23.91
CA GLU A 69 -3.01 11.79 24.59
C GLU A 69 -3.31 12.20 26.04
N SER A 70 -4.58 12.42 26.37
CA SER A 70 -5.03 12.64 27.74
C SER A 70 -5.39 11.34 28.49
N GLY A 71 -5.26 10.17 27.86
CA GLY A 71 -5.58 8.87 28.46
C GLY A 71 -7.07 8.63 28.67
N ARG A 72 -7.95 9.42 28.04
CA ARG A 72 -9.41 9.32 28.19
C ARG A 72 -10.05 8.38 27.18
N VAL A 73 -9.35 8.07 26.09
CA VAL A 73 -9.86 7.23 24.99
C VAL A 73 -8.86 6.12 24.72
N GLN A 74 -9.40 4.92 24.50
CA GLN A 74 -8.68 3.80 23.93
C GLN A 74 -9.12 3.62 22.47
N LEU A 75 -8.18 3.24 21.61
CA LEU A 75 -8.44 3.01 20.20
C LEU A 75 -8.99 1.60 20.00
N ALA A 76 -10.22 1.49 19.50
CA ALA A 76 -10.93 0.22 19.40
C ALA A 76 -10.51 -0.60 18.17
N TYR A 77 -10.23 0.07 17.05
CA TYR A 77 -9.94 -0.55 15.76
C TYR A 77 -8.47 -0.52 15.38
N ALA A 78 -7.68 0.40 15.95
CA ALA A 78 -6.30 0.65 15.53
C ALA A 78 -5.46 -0.65 15.41
N GLN A 79 -5.52 -1.54 16.40
CA GLN A 79 -4.75 -2.79 16.37
C GLN A 79 -5.20 -3.71 15.22
N SER A 80 -6.50 -3.90 15.04
CA SER A 80 -7.03 -4.77 13.98
C SER A 80 -6.68 -4.26 12.57
N ILE A 81 -6.75 -2.94 12.36
CA ILE A 81 -6.41 -2.31 11.08
C ILE A 81 -4.90 -2.36 10.84
N ALA A 82 -4.08 -2.15 11.88
CA ALA A 82 -2.63 -2.30 11.77
C ALA A 82 -2.24 -3.73 11.35
N SER A 83 -2.83 -4.75 11.96
CA SER A 83 -2.61 -6.15 11.57
C SER A 83 -3.04 -6.42 10.13
N GLN A 84 -4.20 -5.92 9.71
CA GLN A 84 -4.67 -6.07 8.33
C GLN A 84 -3.73 -5.37 7.33
N ARG A 85 -3.25 -4.18 7.66
CA ARG A 85 -2.29 -3.43 6.84
C ARG A 85 -0.98 -4.19 6.66
N GLU A 86 -0.48 -4.83 7.72
CA GLU A 86 0.74 -5.64 7.63
C GLU A 86 0.53 -6.92 6.81
N GLN A 87 -0.59 -7.60 7.00
CA GLN A 87 -0.95 -8.76 6.17
C GLN A 87 -1.02 -8.40 4.68
N ASN A 88 -1.63 -7.25 4.36
CA ASN A 88 -1.72 -6.78 2.98
C ASN A 88 -0.35 -6.44 2.40
N ARG A 89 0.55 -5.84 3.20
CA ARG A 89 1.93 -5.55 2.78
C ARG A 89 2.67 -6.82 2.42
N HIS A 90 2.66 -7.83 3.31
CA HIS A 90 3.29 -9.12 3.04
C HIS A 90 2.73 -9.82 1.80
N ALA A 91 1.41 -9.78 1.60
CA ALA A 91 0.79 -10.36 0.42
C ALA A 91 1.23 -9.64 -0.87
N GLN A 92 1.34 -8.31 -0.84
CA GLN A 92 1.82 -7.52 -1.98
C GLN A 92 3.30 -7.81 -2.29
N ASP A 93 4.14 -7.89 -1.26
CA ASP A 93 5.56 -8.20 -1.41
C ASP A 93 5.74 -9.60 -2.05
N ALA A 94 4.99 -10.60 -1.58
CA ALA A 94 5.03 -11.96 -2.14
C ALA A 94 4.60 -12.00 -3.62
N VAL A 95 3.55 -11.25 -3.99
CA VAL A 95 3.12 -11.13 -5.39
C VAL A 95 4.19 -10.45 -6.24
N GLN A 96 4.82 -9.38 -5.72
CA GLN A 96 5.87 -8.66 -6.43
C GLN A 96 7.13 -9.51 -6.63
N GLU A 97 7.53 -10.29 -5.63
CA GLU A 97 8.61 -11.27 -5.76
C GLU A 97 8.29 -12.35 -6.79
N HIS A 98 7.05 -12.86 -6.81
CA HIS A 98 6.64 -13.84 -7.81
C HIS A 98 6.69 -13.27 -9.24
N ILE A 99 6.18 -12.05 -9.46
CA ILE A 99 6.26 -11.36 -10.75
C ILE A 99 7.72 -11.16 -11.17
N LYS A 100 8.59 -10.76 -10.24
CA LYS A 100 10.02 -10.60 -10.51
C LYS A 100 10.66 -11.93 -10.92
N ALA A 101 10.36 -13.02 -10.21
CA ALA A 101 10.86 -14.35 -10.56
C ALA A 101 10.40 -14.82 -11.94
N LEU A 102 9.14 -14.57 -12.31
CA LEU A 102 8.64 -14.86 -13.67
C LEU A 102 9.42 -14.06 -14.72
N ASN A 103 9.64 -12.76 -14.50
CA ASN A 103 10.39 -11.90 -15.42
C ASN A 103 11.86 -12.31 -15.54
N THR A 104 12.51 -12.68 -14.44
CA THR A 104 13.89 -13.17 -14.46
C THR A 104 14.00 -14.48 -15.24
N ASN A 105 13.09 -15.44 -15.00
CA ASN A 105 13.09 -16.69 -15.73
C ASN A 105 12.85 -16.49 -17.25
N LEU A 106 11.93 -15.62 -17.66
CA LEU A 106 11.73 -15.29 -19.08
C LEU A 106 13.00 -14.71 -19.75
N THR A 107 13.79 -13.95 -18.99
CA THR A 107 15.04 -13.34 -19.49
C THR A 107 16.20 -14.35 -19.53
N THR A 108 16.21 -15.35 -18.65
CA THR A 108 17.25 -16.39 -18.59
C THR A 108 16.99 -17.56 -19.54
N ILE A 109 15.73 -17.90 -19.83
CA ILE A 109 15.37 -19.05 -20.68
C ILE A 109 15.45 -18.70 -22.18
N LEU A 110 15.33 -17.43 -22.55
CA LEU A 110 15.59 -16.99 -23.92
C LEU A 110 17.10 -16.76 -24.08
N PRO A 111 17.78 -17.48 -24.99
CA PRO A 111 19.13 -17.09 -25.40
C PRO A 111 19.09 -15.63 -25.84
N PRO A 112 20.17 -14.84 -25.65
CA PRO A 112 20.30 -13.54 -26.28
C PRO A 112 20.44 -13.72 -27.79
N MET A 113 19.34 -14.11 -28.45
CA MET A 113 19.21 -14.14 -29.89
C MET A 113 18.85 -12.75 -30.34
N THR A 114 19.61 -12.25 -31.30
CA THR A 114 19.20 -11.08 -32.07
C THR A 114 17.88 -11.37 -32.79
N LYS A 115 17.12 -10.33 -33.12
CA LYS A 115 15.85 -10.49 -33.87
C LYS A 115 16.05 -11.35 -35.12
N GLU A 116 17.19 -11.19 -35.80
CA GLU A 116 17.55 -11.94 -37.00
C GLU A 116 17.71 -13.45 -36.77
N GLU A 117 18.36 -13.84 -35.67
CA GLU A 117 18.54 -15.24 -35.30
C GLU A 117 17.23 -15.90 -34.87
N ALA A 118 16.36 -15.17 -34.16
CA ALA A 118 15.03 -15.65 -33.79
C ALA A 118 14.15 -15.92 -35.02
N PHE A 119 14.19 -15.03 -36.03
CA PHE A 119 13.47 -15.24 -37.29
C PHE A 119 14.06 -16.39 -38.11
N ALA A 120 15.38 -16.57 -38.10
CA ALA A 120 16.03 -17.68 -38.78
C ALA A 120 15.63 -19.03 -38.15
N GLN A 121 15.62 -19.13 -36.82
CA GLN A 121 15.14 -20.33 -36.10
C GLN A 121 13.67 -20.63 -36.37
N LEU A 122 12.80 -19.62 -36.33
CA LEU A 122 11.38 -19.80 -36.63
C LEU A 122 11.16 -20.31 -38.06
N ARG A 123 11.91 -19.76 -39.03
CA ARG A 123 11.87 -20.24 -40.42
C ARG A 123 12.34 -21.70 -40.53
N GLN A 124 13.41 -22.07 -39.84
CA GLN A 124 13.87 -23.46 -39.80
C GLN A 124 12.85 -24.40 -39.16
N GLN A 125 12.20 -23.99 -38.08
CA GLN A 125 11.19 -24.79 -37.38
C GLN A 125 9.94 -24.99 -38.24
N VAL A 126 9.47 -23.94 -38.93
CA VAL A 126 8.35 -24.04 -39.89
C VAL A 126 8.70 -24.94 -41.07
N GLN A 127 9.94 -24.90 -41.56
CA GLN A 127 10.39 -25.80 -42.62
C GLN A 127 10.52 -27.25 -42.14
N ALA A 128 10.95 -27.49 -40.89
CA ALA A 128 11.02 -28.82 -40.29
C ALA A 128 9.62 -29.41 -40.10
N MET A 129 8.64 -28.62 -39.64
CA MET A 129 7.24 -29.06 -39.53
C MET A 129 6.60 -29.37 -40.87
N ARG A 130 6.97 -28.65 -41.94
CA ARG A 130 6.52 -28.95 -43.31
C ARG A 130 7.16 -30.20 -43.92
N LYS A 131 8.22 -30.74 -43.33
CA LYS A 131 8.95 -31.92 -43.79
C LYS A 131 8.67 -33.17 -42.95
N MET A 132 7.84 -33.08 -41.91
CA MET A 132 7.33 -34.28 -41.23
C MET A 132 6.22 -34.90 -42.11
N PRO A 133 6.31 -36.20 -42.43
CA PRO A 133 5.37 -36.91 -43.30
C PRO A 133 3.98 -37.04 -42.69
#